data_AF-A0A3D3DDY4-F1
#
_entry.id   AF-A0A3D3DDY4-F1
#
_cell.length_a   1.000
_cell.length_b   1.000
_cell.length_c   1.000
_cell.angle_alpha   90.00
_cell.angle_beta   90.00
_cell.angle_gamma   90.00
#
_symmetry.space_group_name_H-M   'P 1'
#
loop_
_entity.id
_entity.type
_entity.pdbx_description
1 polymer ?
#
loop_
_entity_poly.entity_id
_entity_poly.type
_entity_poly.pdbx_seq_one_letter_code
_entity_poly.pdbx_strand_id
1 'polypeptide(L)' 'LEGEGVANDGEKETKLKSGTVVYVAPEEKHQFKNTGSDTLKFLCLIPINK' A
#
# COMPACT_ATOMS: atom_id res chain seq x y z
N LEU A 1 -3.98 -2.81 11.88
CA LEU A 1 -3.14 -2.78 10.67
C LEU A 1 -1.86 -3.53 11.02
N GLU A 2 -1.58 -4.62 10.30
CA GLU A 2 -0.52 -5.57 10.65
C GLU A 2 0.08 -6.21 9.38
N GLY A 3 1.19 -6.94 9.56
CA GLY A 3 1.95 -7.56 8.49
C GLY A 3 2.99 -6.63 7.85
N GLU A 4 3.74 -7.20 6.91
CA GLU A 4 4.82 -6.53 6.17
C GLU A 4 4.62 -6.71 4.67
N GLY A 5 4.95 -5.68 3.91
CA GLY A 5 4.74 -5.68 2.46
C GLY A 5 5.52 -4.59 1.75
N VAL A 6 5.19 -4.41 0.47
CA VAL A 6 5.67 -3.29 -0.34
C VAL A 6 4.52 -2.63 -1.09
N ALA A 7 4.59 -1.31 -1.23
CA ALA A 7 3.85 -0.54 -2.22
C ALA A 7 4.74 -0.33 -3.44
N ASN A 8 4.23 -0.61 -4.63
CA ASN A 8 4.93 -0.45 -5.89
C ASN A 8 4.20 0.59 -6.74
N ASP A 9 4.88 1.68 -7.13
CA ASP A 9 4.33 2.79 -7.94
C ASP A 9 4.52 2.59 -9.46
N GLY A 10 5.03 1.42 -9.87
CA GLY A 10 5.41 1.08 -11.24
C GLY A 10 6.89 1.28 -11.54
N GLU A 11 7.63 2.03 -10.71
CA GLU A 11 9.07 2.28 -10.86
C GLU A 11 9.88 1.70 -9.70
N LYS A 12 9.38 1.82 -8.46
CA LYS A 12 10.07 1.39 -7.25
C LYS A 12 9.14 0.76 -6.23
N GLU A 13 9.73 -0.03 -5.34
CA GLU A 13 9.04 -0.62 -4.20
C GLU A 13 9.40 0.13 -2.91
N THR A 14 8.38 0.50 -2.12
CA THR A 14 8.51 1.14 -0.80
C THR A 14 7.98 0.20 0.28
N LYS A 15 8.77 -0.03 1.34
CA LYS A 15 8.42 -0.96 2.41
C LYS A 15 7.22 -0.47 3.24
N LEU A 16 6.32 -1.39 3.53
CA LEU A 16 5.15 -1.21 4.39
C LEU A 16 5.29 -2.07 5.64
N LYS A 17 4.94 -1.48 6.78
CA LYS A 17 4.77 -2.14 8.06
C LYS A 17 3.68 -1.42 8.85
N SER A 18 3.30 -1.97 10.00
CA SER A 18 2.35 -1.30 10.89
C SER A 18 2.83 0.13 11.23
N GLY A 19 1.94 1.10 11.06
CA GLY A 19 2.22 2.53 11.24
C GLY A 19 2.67 3.29 9.99
N THR A 20 2.99 2.62 8.87
CA THR A 20 3.29 3.29 7.59
C THR A 20 2.01 3.87 6.98
N VAL A 21 2.10 5.11 6.46
CA VAL A 21 1.04 5.75 5.66
C VAL A 21 1.58 6.01 4.25
N VAL A 22 0.79 5.69 3.23
CA VAL A 22 1.13 5.91 1.82
C VAL A 22 0.13 6.87 1.22
N TYR A 23 0.62 7.91 0.56
CA TYR A 23 -0.18 8.76 -0.30
C TYR A 23 -0.03 8.26 -1.74
N VAL A 24 -1.14 7.92 -2.37
CA VAL A 24 -1.22 7.53 -3.78
C VAL A 24 -1.87 8.69 -4.53
N ALA A 25 -1.15 9.32 -5.45
CA ALA A 25 -1.67 10.46 -6.19
C ALA A 25 -2.75 10.02 -7.21
N PRO A 26 -3.65 10.93 -7.65
CA PRO A 26 -4.57 10.64 -8.75
C PRO A 26 -3.82 10.12 -9.98
N GLU A 27 -4.41 9.13 -10.66
CA GLU A 27 -3.84 8.46 -11.84
C GLU A 27 -2.48 7.74 -11.60
N GLU A 28 -1.97 7.69 -10.37
CA GLU A 28 -0.76 6.95 -10.05
C GLU A 28 -1.04 5.43 -10.11
N LYS A 29 -0.25 4.71 -10.92
CA LYS A 29 -0.28 3.25 -10.90
C LYS A 29 0.25 2.79 -9.56
N HIS A 30 -0.47 1.90 -8.89
CA HIS A 30 -0.04 1.40 -7.61
C HIS A 30 -0.42 -0.08 -7.44
N GLN A 31 0.44 -0.82 -6.78
CA GLN A 31 0.24 -2.21 -6.40
C GLN A 31 0.71 -2.41 -4.95
N PHE A 32 0.02 -3.27 -4.21
CA PHE A 32 0.40 -3.67 -2.87
C PHE A 32 0.69 -5.16 -2.84
N LYS A 33 1.89 -5.53 -2.38
CA LYS A 33 2.35 -6.93 -2.31
C LYS A 33 2.67 -7.31 -0.88
N ASN A 34 2.10 -8.43 -0.43
CA ASN A 34 2.54 -9.07 0.81
C ASN A 34 3.90 -9.74 0.57
N THR A 35 4.90 -9.35 1.35
CA THR A 35 6.26 -9.91 1.31
C THR A 35 6.65 -10.61 2.62
N GLY A 36 5.75 -10.60 3.61
CA GLY A 36 5.95 -11.24 4.91
C GLY A 36 5.37 -12.66 4.97
N SER A 37 5.52 -13.29 6.14
CA SER A 37 4.95 -14.62 6.44
C SER A 37 3.48 -14.56 6.88
N ASP A 38 3.04 -13.43 7.43
CA ASP A 38 1.67 -13.24 7.92
C ASP A 38 0.80 -12.49 6.91
N THR A 39 -0.51 -12.41 7.15
CA THR A 39 -1.44 -11.64 6.29
C THR A 39 -1.19 -10.14 6.43
N LEU A 40 -0.92 -9.46 5.31
CA LEU A 40 -0.87 -8.00 5.25
C LEU A 40 -2.28 -7.40 5.33
N LYS A 41 -2.61 -6.72 6.45
CA LYS A 41 -3.90 -6.04 6.67
C LYS A 41 -3.69 -4.53 6.74
N PHE A 42 -4.24 -3.80 5.78
CA PHE A 42 -4.17 -2.34 5.69
C PHE A 42 -5.53 -1.72 5.29
N LEU A 43 -5.67 -0.40 5.44
CA LEU A 43 -6.83 0.35 4.99
C LEU A 43 -6.46 1.08 3.71
N CYS A 44 -7.27 0.88 2.66
CA CYS A 44 -7.18 1.64 1.42
C CYS A 44 -8.37 2.60 1.37
N LEU A 45 -8.08 3.92 1.39
CA LEU A 45 -9.09 4.96 1.34
C LEU A 45 -9.13 5.53 -0.07
N ILE A 46 -10.15 5.16 -0.84
CA ILE A 46 -10.35 5.65 -2.21
C ILE A 46 -11.44 6.73 -2.17
N PRO A 47 -11.19 7.93 -2.71
CA PRO A 47 -12.22 8.96 -2.81
C PRO A 47 -13.43 8.47 -3.59
N ILE A 48 -14.64 8.78 -3.11
CA ILE A 48 -15.87 8.60 -3.87
C ILE A 48 -16.14 9.88 -4.69
N ASN A 49 -16.43 9.73 -5.98
CA ASN A 49 -16.91 10.84 -6.80
C ASN A 49 -18.36 11.16 -6.39
N LYS A 50 -18.70 12.44 -6.32
CA LYS A 50 -20.07 12.93 -6.13
C LYS A 50 -20.76 13.14 -7.48
#